data_AF-K3XGN4-F1
#
_entry.id   AF-K3XGN4-F1
#
_cell.length_a   1.000
_cell.length_b   1.000
_cell.length_c   1.000
_cell.angle_alpha   90.00
_cell.angle_beta   90.00
_cell.angle_gamma   90.00
#
_symmetry.space_group_name_H-M   'P 1'
#
loop_
_entity.id
_entity.type
_entity.pdbx_description
1 polymer ?
#
loop_
_entity_poly.entity_id
_entity_poly.type
_entity_poly.pdbx_seq_one_letter_code
_entity_poly.pdbx_strand_id
1 'polypeptide(L)'
;MSSQLVLAIEAHASLWVKNRDGTSRSMRPRPRRPRRTDPPISRVRVLGPVTACRSCWLISLLSASELGSLVSSYSFSSDKQGAHELRRTYTWRHVPNPKTGQAVVVDGILADVPDRRGSCPAKQGRGSPCEQKRSTPAAGGRRRGMMRRVALLLLVCAAARAAAVVTDGLLPNGNFEEGPPKSALVNGTVVRGANAIPLWETSGFVEYIESGHKQGDMLLVVPQGAHAVRLGNEASIRQRLAVTRGAYYAITFSAARTCAQAERLNVSVSPEWGVLPMQTIYGSNGWDSYAWAFKAKFDTVTLVIHNPGVEEDPACGPLIDGVAIRALYPPTLVRGNMLKNGGFEEGPYFLPNASWGVLVPPNIEDDHSPLPAWMIVSSKAVKYVDAAHFKVPQGARAVELVGGRESALVQEVRTVPGWSYRLSFAVGDAGDGCTGSMVAEAFAARATVKVPYESKGTGGYKRAVLDFTAIANRTRVVFQSTFYHMKADGTLCGPLVDDASLVGLRKKPAAGRRLLL
;
A
#
# COMPACT_ATOMS: atom_id res chain seq x y z
N MET A 1 31.05 17.50 -22.48
CA MET A 1 31.44 17.70 -21.07
C MET A 1 30.25 17.26 -20.21
N SER A 2 30.05 15.97 -19.90
CA SER A 2 31.01 14.86 -19.87
C SER A 2 32.11 15.05 -18.83
N SER A 3 31.84 14.55 -17.63
CA SER A 3 32.68 13.67 -16.79
C SER A 3 31.98 13.55 -15.43
N GLN A 4 31.51 12.37 -15.03
CA GLN A 4 32.33 11.33 -14.40
C GLN A 4 33.10 11.88 -13.19
N LEU A 5 32.61 11.55 -11.98
CA LEU A 5 33.45 11.49 -10.79
C LEU A 5 33.53 10.02 -10.38
N VAL A 6 34.73 9.47 -10.34
CA VAL A 6 34.97 8.07 -9.98
C VAL A 6 34.85 7.91 -8.47
N LEU A 7 33.97 7.02 -8.02
CA LEU A 7 33.93 6.55 -6.64
C LEU A 7 34.96 5.44 -6.46
N ALA A 8 36.11 5.77 -5.87
CA ALA A 8 37.05 4.78 -5.38
C ALA A 8 36.50 4.17 -4.07
N ILE A 9 36.29 2.86 -4.06
CA ILE A 9 35.91 2.09 -2.86
C ILE A 9 37.13 1.27 -2.43
N GLU A 10 37.77 1.65 -1.32
CA GLU A 10 38.80 0.83 -0.70
C GLU A 10 38.14 -0.33 0.07
N ALA A 11 38.03 -1.48 -0.59
CA ALA A 11 37.48 -2.69 -0.01
C ALA A 11 38.48 -3.36 0.96
N HIS A 12 38.48 -2.93 2.22
CA HIS A 12 39.25 -3.58 3.29
C HIS A 12 38.65 -4.94 3.71
N ALA A 13 38.91 -5.97 2.91
CA ALA A 13 38.59 -7.35 3.26
C ALA A 13 39.45 -7.83 4.45
N SER A 14 38.80 -8.10 5.60
CA SER A 14 39.44 -8.70 6.78
C SER A 14 39.04 -10.18 6.89
N LEU A 15 39.84 -11.10 6.35
CA LEU A 15 39.61 -12.53 6.53
C LEU A 15 39.78 -12.93 8.01
N TRP A 16 38.74 -13.55 8.58
CA TRP A 16 38.83 -14.24 9.87
C TRP A 16 38.91 -15.76 9.65
N VAL A 17 40.12 -16.31 9.72
CA VAL A 17 40.33 -17.76 9.81
C VAL A 17 40.12 -18.19 11.26
N LYS A 18 39.13 -19.06 11.49
CA LYS A 18 38.73 -19.50 12.83
C LYS A 18 39.41 -20.83 13.17
N ASN A 19 40.65 -20.76 13.68
CA ASN A 19 41.31 -21.93 14.24
C ASN A 19 40.61 -22.43 15.52
N ARG A 20 40.85 -23.70 15.86
CA ARG A 20 40.50 -24.29 17.16
C ARG A 20 41.38 -23.67 18.27
N ASP A 21 41.03 -23.98 19.52
CA ASP A 21 41.70 -23.57 20.76
C ASP A 21 41.53 -22.08 21.10
N GLY A 22 40.37 -21.77 21.69
CA GLY A 22 39.93 -20.40 21.96
C GLY A 22 40.63 -19.72 23.14
N THR A 23 41.56 -18.81 22.86
CA THR A 23 41.93 -17.70 23.76
C THR A 23 42.14 -16.41 22.95
N SER A 24 41.97 -15.24 23.58
CA SER A 24 42.11 -13.94 22.92
C SER A 24 43.05 -13.00 23.69
N ARG A 25 43.90 -12.27 22.97
CA ARG A 25 44.72 -11.16 23.49
C ARG A 25 44.94 -10.12 22.40
N SER A 26 44.91 -8.84 22.77
CA SER A 26 45.11 -7.72 21.84
C SER A 26 46.54 -7.19 21.88
N MET A 27 46.99 -6.62 20.76
CA MET A 27 48.19 -5.77 20.70
C MET A 27 47.91 -4.51 19.89
N ARG A 28 48.48 -3.38 20.34
CA ARG A 28 48.52 -2.10 19.62
C ARG A 28 49.98 -1.78 19.26
N PRO A 29 50.27 -1.21 18.07
CA PRO A 29 51.53 -0.54 17.81
C PRO A 29 51.43 1.00 17.72
N ARG A 30 52.53 1.68 18.07
CA ARG A 30 52.91 3.05 17.66
C ARG A 30 54.45 3.03 17.41
N PRO A 31 55.15 4.14 17.06
CA PRO A 31 55.29 4.59 15.67
C PRO A 31 56.76 4.88 15.26
N ARG A 32 57.08 5.00 13.95
CA ARG A 32 58.34 5.61 13.46
C ARG A 32 58.17 6.46 12.18
N ARG A 33 59.11 7.40 11.98
CA ARG A 33 59.34 8.41 10.90
C ARG A 33 60.85 8.80 10.95
N PRO A 34 61.45 9.68 10.09
CA PRO A 34 60.93 10.58 9.04
C PRO A 34 61.43 10.20 7.60
N ARG A 35 62.08 10.94 6.66
CA ARG A 35 62.67 12.31 6.59
C ARG A 35 63.04 12.83 5.15
N ARG A 36 62.20 13.68 4.54
CA ARG A 36 62.53 14.65 3.42
C ARG A 36 62.90 14.01 2.05
N THR A 37 62.94 14.70 0.89
CA THR A 37 63.07 16.16 0.54
C THR A 37 62.11 16.66 -0.57
N ASP A 38 61.96 17.99 -0.66
CA ASP A 38 61.11 18.80 -1.58
C ASP A 38 61.91 19.34 -2.83
N PRO A 39 61.43 20.28 -3.71
CA PRO A 39 60.07 20.82 -3.97
C PRO A 39 59.50 20.69 -5.45
N PRO A 40 59.65 21.61 -6.45
CA PRO A 40 58.99 22.93 -6.64
C PRO A 40 58.27 23.24 -8.01
N ILE A 41 57.18 24.03 -7.97
CA ILE A 41 56.82 25.21 -8.86
C ILE A 41 56.53 25.03 -10.39
N SER A 42 55.57 25.70 -11.07
CA SER A 42 54.29 26.40 -10.73
C SER A 42 53.49 26.94 -11.97
N ARG A 43 52.20 27.31 -11.80
CA ARG A 43 51.32 28.18 -12.67
C ARG A 43 50.90 27.56 -14.05
N VAL A 44 49.81 27.91 -14.77
CA VAL A 44 49.07 29.19 -15.01
C VAL A 44 47.52 28.98 -15.25
N ARG A 45 46.77 30.09 -15.10
CA ARG A 45 45.33 30.45 -15.32
C ARG A 45 44.37 29.66 -16.25
N VAL A 46 43.08 29.84 -15.94
CA VAL A 46 41.85 29.57 -16.71
C VAL A 46 41.53 30.66 -17.75
N LEU A 47 40.85 30.30 -18.86
CA LEU A 47 40.00 31.19 -19.69
C LEU A 47 38.75 30.44 -20.23
N GLY A 48 37.79 31.19 -20.78
CA GLY A 48 36.42 30.73 -21.11
C GLY A 48 36.18 30.16 -22.54
N PRO A 49 34.91 29.85 -22.89
CA PRO A 49 34.54 28.98 -24.03
C PRO A 49 34.28 29.72 -25.35
N VAL A 50 34.31 28.96 -26.46
CA VAL A 50 33.91 29.37 -27.82
C VAL A 50 32.99 28.29 -28.45
N THR A 51 32.32 28.60 -29.56
CA THR A 51 31.03 28.04 -29.98
C THR A 51 31.06 27.12 -31.23
N ALA A 52 30.00 26.32 -31.33
CA ALA A 52 29.23 25.99 -32.54
C ALA A 52 29.62 24.85 -33.53
N CYS A 53 28.55 24.13 -33.91
CA CYS A 53 28.17 23.67 -35.26
C CYS A 53 28.85 22.49 -35.98
N ARG A 54 27.96 21.57 -36.43
CA ARG A 54 28.00 20.77 -37.68
C ARG A 54 29.10 19.70 -37.80
N SER A 55 29.03 18.71 -38.70
CA SER A 55 27.94 17.91 -39.33
C SER A 55 28.61 16.79 -40.18
N CYS A 56 27.85 15.80 -40.64
CA CYS A 56 28.19 14.88 -41.75
C CYS A 56 29.20 13.75 -41.47
N TRP A 57 29.22 12.60 -42.17
CA TRP A 57 28.18 11.82 -42.91
C TRP A 57 28.72 10.35 -43.06
N LEU A 58 28.11 9.51 -43.90
CA LEU A 58 28.39 8.07 -44.16
C LEU A 58 27.94 7.13 -43.02
N ILE A 59 27.12 6.08 -43.20
CA ILE A 59 26.74 5.18 -44.33
C ILE A 59 27.80 4.12 -44.69
N SER A 60 27.47 2.85 -44.38
CA SER A 60 27.44 1.76 -45.38
C SER A 60 26.73 0.49 -44.86
N LEU A 61 25.81 -0.02 -45.69
CA LEU A 61 25.33 -1.40 -45.94
C LEU A 61 25.31 -2.42 -44.78
N LEU A 62 24.16 -3.00 -44.39
CA LEU A 62 23.20 -3.88 -45.12
C LEU A 62 23.63 -5.35 -45.22
N SER A 63 22.92 -6.21 -44.47
CA SER A 63 22.29 -7.42 -45.00
C SER A 63 21.13 -7.83 -44.08
N ALA A 64 19.99 -8.23 -44.62
CA ALA A 64 18.81 -8.63 -43.85
C ALA A 64 17.90 -9.57 -44.65
N SER A 65 17.57 -10.73 -44.06
CA SER A 65 16.50 -11.65 -44.49
C SER A 65 16.29 -12.75 -43.43
N GLU A 66 15.10 -13.31 -43.20
CA GLU A 66 13.74 -12.92 -43.60
C GLU A 66 12.69 -13.47 -42.60
N LEU A 67 11.62 -12.70 -42.40
CA LEU A 67 10.16 -13.01 -42.37
C LEU A 67 9.65 -14.38 -41.84
N GLY A 68 8.45 -14.48 -41.26
CA GLY A 68 7.34 -13.52 -41.05
C GLY A 68 6.24 -14.17 -40.17
N SER A 69 4.97 -13.72 -40.10
CA SER A 69 4.25 -12.59 -40.73
C SER A 69 2.92 -12.34 -39.95
N LEU A 70 1.98 -11.53 -40.50
CA LEU A 70 0.66 -11.13 -39.92
C LEU A 70 0.77 -10.19 -38.70
N VAL A 71 0.50 -8.88 -38.76
CA VAL A 71 -0.24 -7.99 -39.68
C VAL A 71 -1.77 -8.11 -39.63
N SER A 72 -2.40 -7.08 -39.04
CA SER A 72 -3.58 -6.42 -39.60
C SER A 72 -3.52 -4.93 -39.24
N SER A 73 -4.01 -4.04 -40.12
CA SER A 73 -3.76 -2.60 -40.04
C SER A 73 -4.89 -1.77 -40.64
N TYR A 74 -5.12 -0.58 -40.07
CA TYR A 74 -5.97 0.47 -40.64
C TYR A 74 -5.34 1.85 -40.38
N SER A 75 -5.56 2.79 -41.30
CA SER A 75 -4.96 4.14 -41.31
C SER A 75 -5.85 5.12 -42.09
N PHE A 76 -5.40 6.38 -42.27
CA PHE A 76 -6.17 7.57 -42.71
C PHE A 76 -7.18 8.09 -41.65
N SER A 77 -7.42 9.40 -41.50
CA SER A 77 -6.66 10.59 -41.93
C SER A 77 -6.97 11.80 -41.03
N SER A 78 -6.27 12.91 -41.22
CA SER A 78 -6.48 14.16 -40.46
C SER A 78 -7.57 15.06 -41.03
N ASP A 79 -8.34 15.73 -40.17
CA ASP A 79 -8.71 17.14 -40.40
C ASP A 79 -8.94 17.91 -39.07
N LYS A 80 -9.23 19.21 -39.15
CA LYS A 80 -9.19 20.19 -38.05
C LYS A 80 -10.58 20.58 -37.50
N GLN A 81 -10.52 21.30 -36.37
CA GLN A 81 -11.59 22.10 -35.72
C GLN A 81 -12.64 21.30 -34.92
N GLY A 82 -13.20 21.94 -33.87
CA GLY A 82 -14.27 21.36 -33.03
C GLY A 82 -14.04 21.46 -31.52
N ALA A 83 -13.95 22.66 -30.95
CA ALA A 83 -13.92 22.84 -29.49
C ALA A 83 -15.34 22.69 -28.89
N HIS A 84 -15.68 21.49 -28.40
CA HIS A 84 -17.00 21.24 -27.80
C HIS A 84 -17.06 21.59 -26.30
N GLU A 85 -17.57 22.79 -26.03
CA GLU A 85 -17.98 23.26 -24.70
C GLU A 85 -19.16 22.41 -24.18
N LEU A 86 -18.91 21.53 -23.21
CA LEU A 86 -19.96 20.72 -22.55
C LEU A 86 -20.82 21.57 -21.60
N ARG A 87 -21.69 22.41 -22.17
CA ARG A 87 -22.73 23.13 -21.43
C ARG A 87 -23.71 22.15 -20.79
N ARG A 88 -23.68 22.04 -19.47
CA ARG A 88 -24.76 21.41 -18.69
C ARG A 88 -25.95 22.37 -18.62
N THR A 89 -27.00 22.11 -19.39
CA THR A 89 -28.32 22.72 -19.23
C THR A 89 -29.03 22.10 -18.01
N TYR A 90 -29.08 22.84 -16.90
CA TYR A 90 -29.89 22.48 -15.73
C TYR A 90 -31.31 23.04 -15.88
N THR A 91 -32.30 22.17 -16.06
CA THR A 91 -33.72 22.53 -16.14
C THR A 91 -34.39 22.49 -14.76
N TRP A 92 -34.41 23.63 -14.08
CA TRP A 92 -35.07 23.79 -12.79
C TRP A 92 -36.61 23.75 -12.93
N ARG A 93 -37.29 22.86 -12.19
CA ARG A 93 -38.74 22.95 -11.96
C ARG A 93 -39.00 23.47 -10.56
N HIS A 94 -39.60 24.65 -10.46
CA HIS A 94 -40.20 25.12 -9.20
C HIS A 94 -41.54 24.40 -8.98
N VAL A 95 -41.73 23.87 -7.77
CA VAL A 95 -43.04 23.39 -7.30
C VAL A 95 -43.45 24.26 -6.10
N PRO A 96 -44.56 25.01 -6.17
CA PRO A 96 -44.96 25.90 -5.08
C PRO A 96 -45.52 25.10 -3.89
N ASN A 97 -45.08 25.44 -2.67
CA ASN A 97 -45.66 24.91 -1.44
C ASN A 97 -47.00 25.60 -1.14
N PRO A 98 -48.15 24.89 -1.14
CA PRO A 98 -49.48 25.51 -1.02
C PRO A 98 -49.83 26.15 0.33
N LYS A 99 -48.91 26.19 1.31
CA LYS A 99 -49.21 26.70 2.67
C LYS A 99 -48.25 27.74 3.25
N THR A 100 -47.11 28.04 2.63
CA THR A 100 -46.13 29.00 3.19
C THR A 100 -45.42 29.92 2.18
N GLY A 101 -45.62 29.74 0.86
CA GLY A 101 -45.15 30.70 -0.15
C GLY A 101 -43.63 30.83 -0.36
N GLN A 102 -42.80 30.06 0.35
CA GLN A 102 -41.34 30.01 0.16
C GLN A 102 -40.91 28.70 -0.52
N ALA A 103 -39.90 28.78 -1.37
CA ALA A 103 -39.30 27.64 -2.06
C ALA A 103 -38.14 27.05 -1.25
N VAL A 104 -38.05 25.72 -1.22
CA VAL A 104 -36.96 24.97 -0.57
C VAL A 104 -36.32 24.03 -1.60
N VAL A 105 -35.00 23.99 -1.64
CA VAL A 105 -34.23 23.04 -2.45
C VAL A 105 -34.03 21.77 -1.64
N VAL A 106 -34.37 20.61 -2.19
CA VAL A 106 -34.21 19.30 -1.56
C VAL A 106 -33.65 18.31 -2.58
N ASP A 107 -32.42 17.85 -2.36
CA ASP A 107 -31.92 16.62 -2.97
C ASP A 107 -32.47 15.43 -2.16
N GLY A 108 -33.21 14.53 -2.81
CA GLY A 108 -33.86 13.40 -2.14
C GLY A 108 -34.15 12.26 -3.10
N ILE A 109 -33.66 11.07 -2.78
CA ILE A 109 -33.83 9.85 -3.56
C ILE A 109 -35.27 9.34 -3.42
N LEU A 110 -35.93 9.03 -4.54
CA LEU A 110 -37.27 8.44 -4.53
C LEU A 110 -37.19 6.94 -4.19
N ALA A 111 -38.04 6.49 -3.26
CA ALA A 111 -38.30 5.08 -2.98
C ALA A 111 -39.81 4.88 -2.87
N ASP A 112 -40.41 4.14 -3.80
CA ASP A 112 -41.86 3.97 -3.88
C ASP A 112 -42.42 3.06 -2.78
N VAL A 113 -43.51 3.51 -2.15
CA VAL A 113 -44.36 2.70 -1.27
C VAL A 113 -45.82 2.93 -1.67
N PRO A 114 -46.57 1.88 -2.08
CA PRO A 114 -47.92 2.05 -2.63
C PRO A 114 -49.00 2.20 -1.54
N ASP A 115 -49.46 3.43 -1.29
CA ASP A 115 -50.67 3.70 -0.49
C ASP A 115 -51.94 3.37 -1.29
N ARG A 116 -52.76 2.42 -0.82
CA ARG A 116 -54.06 2.08 -1.39
C ARG A 116 -55.18 2.70 -0.57
N ARG A 117 -55.77 3.81 -1.05
CA ARG A 117 -57.01 4.37 -0.50
C ARG A 117 -58.21 4.01 -1.38
N GLY A 118 -59.04 3.10 -0.87
CA GLY A 118 -60.43 2.93 -1.31
C GLY A 118 -61.36 3.73 -0.40
N SER A 119 -62.41 4.33 -0.97
CA SER A 119 -63.31 5.26 -0.29
C SER A 119 -64.46 4.57 0.47
N CYS A 120 -65.01 5.29 1.47
CA CYS A 120 -66.22 4.89 2.19
C CYS A 120 -67.48 5.00 1.31
N PRO A 121 -68.59 4.38 1.75
CA PRO A 121 -69.76 5.19 2.10
C PRO A 121 -70.26 4.93 3.53
N ALA A 122 -71.11 5.83 4.04
CA ALA A 122 -71.62 5.79 5.42
C ALA A 122 -73.03 5.21 5.54
N LYS A 123 -73.40 4.73 6.73
CA LYS A 123 -74.79 4.68 7.23
C LYS A 123 -74.86 4.59 8.77
N GLN A 124 -76.05 4.83 9.31
CA GLN A 124 -76.31 5.06 10.74
C GLN A 124 -76.60 3.76 11.52
N GLY A 125 -76.51 3.82 12.85
CA GLY A 125 -77.14 2.82 13.75
C GLY A 125 -76.62 2.85 15.18
N ARG A 126 -77.51 2.92 16.18
CA ARG A 126 -77.22 2.58 17.59
C ARG A 126 -77.73 1.17 17.87
N GLY A 127 -77.03 0.40 18.70
CA GLY A 127 -77.52 -0.88 19.21
C GLY A 127 -76.47 -1.59 20.07
N SER A 128 -76.86 -2.00 21.28
CA SER A 128 -75.99 -2.73 22.22
C SER A 128 -76.34 -4.25 22.18
N PRO A 129 -75.82 -5.13 23.07
CA PRO A 129 -74.90 -6.18 22.62
C PRO A 129 -75.43 -7.61 22.78
N CYS A 130 -74.83 -8.60 22.11
CA CYS A 130 -74.80 -9.97 22.64
C CYS A 130 -73.71 -10.91 22.11
N GLU A 131 -73.40 -11.88 22.96
CA GLU A 131 -72.87 -13.24 22.76
C GLU A 131 -71.59 -13.56 21.96
N GLN A 132 -70.78 -14.42 22.58
CA GLN A 132 -69.68 -15.15 21.98
C GLN A 132 -70.20 -16.47 21.38
N LYS A 133 -69.82 -16.78 20.13
CA LYS A 133 -69.77 -18.18 19.65
C LYS A 133 -68.36 -18.51 19.15
N ARG A 134 -67.67 -19.35 19.92
CA ARG A 134 -66.32 -19.85 19.64
C ARG A 134 -66.38 -20.97 18.59
N SER A 135 -66.12 -20.65 17.32
CA SER A 135 -65.91 -21.66 16.27
C SER A 135 -64.43 -22.05 16.17
N THR A 136 -64.16 -23.36 16.09
CA THR A 136 -62.82 -23.92 15.94
C THR A 136 -62.38 -23.91 14.46
N PRO A 137 -61.24 -23.30 14.09
CA PRO A 137 -60.77 -23.31 12.71
C PRO A 137 -60.09 -24.64 12.36
N ALA A 138 -60.44 -25.21 11.19
CA ALA A 138 -59.94 -26.49 10.73
C ALA A 138 -58.41 -26.49 10.43
N ALA A 139 -57.77 -27.66 10.62
CA ALA A 139 -56.30 -27.80 10.61
C ALA A 139 -55.60 -27.54 9.25
N GLY A 140 -56.34 -27.36 8.14
CA GLY A 140 -55.78 -27.19 6.79
C GLY A 140 -54.88 -25.96 6.60
N GLY A 141 -55.08 -24.88 7.38
CA GLY A 141 -54.35 -23.63 7.22
C GLY A 141 -52.84 -23.71 7.53
N ARG A 142 -52.44 -24.55 8.51
CA ARG A 142 -51.06 -24.57 9.03
C ARG A 142 -50.03 -25.02 7.97
N ARG A 143 -50.33 -26.03 7.15
CA ARG A 143 -49.36 -26.54 6.15
C ARG A 143 -49.03 -25.52 5.05
N ARG A 144 -50.05 -24.81 4.51
CA ARG A 144 -49.82 -23.75 3.50
C ARG A 144 -49.06 -22.55 4.07
N GLY A 145 -49.36 -22.17 5.32
CA GLY A 145 -48.60 -21.13 6.03
C GLY A 145 -47.14 -21.51 6.28
N MET A 146 -46.87 -22.76 6.67
CA MET A 146 -45.51 -23.27 6.88
C MET A 146 -44.72 -23.29 5.56
N MET A 147 -45.28 -23.84 4.48
CA MET A 147 -44.61 -23.89 3.18
C MET A 147 -44.26 -22.49 2.64
N ARG A 148 -45.15 -21.49 2.79
CA ARG A 148 -44.83 -20.10 2.44
C ARG A 148 -43.70 -19.51 3.28
N ARG A 149 -43.64 -19.81 4.59
CA ARG A 149 -42.55 -19.33 5.47
C ARG A 149 -41.21 -20.01 5.16
N VAL A 150 -41.21 -21.32 4.88
CA VAL A 150 -40.02 -22.06 4.45
C VAL A 150 -39.54 -21.56 3.09
N ALA A 151 -40.44 -21.35 2.11
CA ALA A 151 -40.08 -20.78 0.82
C ALA A 151 -39.52 -19.34 0.94
N LEU A 152 -40.08 -18.52 1.83
CA LEU A 152 -39.58 -17.17 2.09
C LEU A 152 -38.20 -17.18 2.77
N LEU A 153 -38.00 -18.08 3.75
CA LEU A 153 -36.69 -18.31 4.38
C LEU A 153 -35.65 -18.79 3.35
N LEU A 154 -36.00 -19.74 2.50
CA LEU A 154 -35.13 -20.22 1.41
C LEU A 154 -34.83 -19.12 0.39
N LEU A 155 -35.78 -18.24 0.07
CA LEU A 155 -35.56 -17.06 -0.76
C LEU A 155 -34.63 -16.04 -0.09
N VAL A 156 -34.77 -15.80 1.22
CA VAL A 156 -33.86 -14.93 1.98
C VAL A 156 -32.46 -15.53 2.07
N CYS A 157 -32.33 -16.84 2.30
CA CYS A 157 -31.04 -17.54 2.31
C CYS A 157 -30.40 -17.63 0.90
N ALA A 158 -31.20 -17.67 -0.17
CA ALA A 158 -30.71 -17.61 -1.55
C ALA A 158 -30.30 -16.18 -1.94
N ALA A 159 -31.03 -15.16 -1.50
CA ALA A 159 -30.64 -13.76 -1.65
C ALA A 159 -29.36 -13.43 -0.86
N ALA A 160 -29.21 -14.01 0.33
CA ALA A 160 -27.98 -13.97 1.13
C ALA A 160 -26.82 -14.82 0.54
N ARG A 161 -27.03 -15.47 -0.61
CA ARG A 161 -25.98 -16.07 -1.45
C ARG A 161 -25.63 -15.23 -2.68
N ALA A 162 -26.16 -14.00 -2.80
CA ALA A 162 -25.37 -12.94 -3.43
C ALA A 162 -24.06 -12.83 -2.63
N ALA A 163 -22.92 -12.98 -3.30
CA ALA A 163 -21.62 -13.04 -2.63
C ALA A 163 -21.42 -11.77 -1.78
N ALA A 164 -21.22 -11.95 -0.47
CA ALA A 164 -21.04 -10.84 0.45
C ALA A 164 -19.83 -10.02 0.00
N VAL A 165 -20.05 -8.73 -0.29
CA VAL A 165 -19.01 -7.82 -0.73
C VAL A 165 -17.97 -7.72 0.38
N VAL A 166 -16.72 -8.05 0.06
CA VAL A 166 -15.66 -8.05 1.07
C VAL A 166 -15.35 -6.61 1.49
N THR A 167 -15.41 -6.37 2.79
CA THR A 167 -15.02 -5.09 3.40
C THR A 167 -13.59 -5.20 3.89
N ASP A 168 -13.29 -6.18 4.72
CA ASP A 168 -12.00 -6.36 5.37
C ASP A 168 -11.90 -7.77 5.97
N GLY A 169 -10.67 -8.27 6.12
CA GLY A 169 -10.38 -9.58 6.71
C GLY A 169 -9.37 -10.40 5.91
N LEU A 170 -8.98 -11.53 6.50
CA LEU A 170 -8.34 -12.62 5.76
C LEU A 170 -9.27 -13.10 4.64
N LEU A 171 -8.71 -13.39 3.46
CA LEU A 171 -9.47 -13.97 2.36
C LEU A 171 -9.92 -15.41 2.70
N PRO A 172 -10.99 -15.92 2.07
CA PRO A 172 -11.37 -17.33 2.21
C PRO A 172 -10.20 -18.26 1.86
N ASN A 173 -9.79 -19.09 2.83
CA ASN A 173 -8.56 -19.90 2.79
C ASN A 173 -7.28 -19.11 2.43
N GLY A 174 -7.19 -17.83 2.76
CA GLY A 174 -6.02 -16.98 2.45
C GLY A 174 -4.75 -17.33 3.25
N ASN A 175 -4.91 -18.04 4.37
CA ASN A 175 -3.83 -18.64 5.17
C ASN A 175 -3.61 -20.13 4.87
N PHE A 176 -4.23 -20.66 3.81
CA PHE A 176 -4.00 -22.02 3.28
C PHE A 176 -4.17 -23.20 4.26
N GLU A 177 -4.76 -23.01 5.44
CA GLU A 177 -4.98 -24.09 6.42
C GLU A 177 -6.02 -25.13 5.96
N GLU A 178 -6.88 -24.80 4.99
CA GLU A 178 -7.69 -25.79 4.28
C GLU A 178 -6.89 -26.33 3.09
N GLY A 179 -6.17 -27.43 3.30
CA GLY A 179 -5.25 -27.98 2.32
C GLY A 179 -5.88 -28.78 1.17
N PRO A 180 -5.14 -28.99 0.07
CA PRO A 180 -5.56 -29.87 -1.03
C PRO A 180 -5.66 -31.34 -0.56
N PRO A 181 -6.55 -32.15 -1.17
CA PRO A 181 -6.63 -33.58 -0.85
C PRO A 181 -5.32 -34.28 -1.25
N LYS A 182 -4.87 -35.26 -0.46
CA LYS A 182 -3.57 -35.95 -0.68
C LYS A 182 -3.44 -36.64 -2.05
N SER A 183 -4.54 -36.96 -2.73
CA SER A 183 -4.56 -37.46 -4.11
C SER A 183 -4.25 -36.41 -5.19
N ALA A 184 -4.33 -35.12 -4.84
CA ALA A 184 -3.95 -33.99 -5.66
C ALA A 184 -2.55 -33.42 -5.29
N LEU A 185 -1.76 -34.15 -4.48
CA LEU A 185 -0.38 -33.81 -4.16
C LEU A 185 0.57 -34.84 -4.79
N VAL A 186 1.49 -34.37 -5.63
CA VAL A 186 2.59 -35.18 -6.19
C VAL A 186 3.81 -34.99 -5.30
N ASN A 187 4.48 -36.09 -4.95
CA ASN A 187 5.62 -36.14 -4.03
C ASN A 187 5.37 -35.53 -2.62
N GLY A 188 4.10 -35.29 -2.27
CA GLY A 188 3.68 -34.73 -0.98
C GLY A 188 3.45 -33.21 -0.96
N THR A 189 4.03 -32.45 -1.90
CA THR A 189 3.95 -30.97 -1.94
C THR A 189 3.37 -30.40 -3.24
N VAL A 190 3.71 -30.99 -4.40
CA VAL A 190 3.41 -30.38 -5.70
C VAL A 190 1.92 -30.50 -6.04
N VAL A 191 1.27 -29.36 -6.24
CA VAL A 191 -0.19 -29.24 -6.38
C VAL A 191 -0.63 -29.64 -7.79
N ARG A 192 -1.38 -30.73 -7.90
CA ARG A 192 -1.86 -31.29 -9.17
C ARG A 192 -3.27 -30.80 -9.53
N GLY A 193 -3.31 -29.77 -10.36
CA GLY A 193 -4.53 -29.27 -11.01
C GLY A 193 -5.05 -27.98 -10.37
N ALA A 194 -5.57 -27.09 -11.23
CA ALA A 194 -5.80 -25.68 -10.89
C ALA A 194 -6.68 -25.47 -9.64
N ASN A 195 -7.74 -26.26 -9.46
CA ASN A 195 -8.69 -26.09 -8.35
C ASN A 195 -8.44 -27.07 -7.19
N ALA A 196 -7.20 -27.53 -7.00
CA ALA A 196 -6.85 -28.49 -5.95
C ALA A 196 -6.77 -27.86 -4.56
N ILE A 197 -6.33 -26.61 -4.45
CA ILE A 197 -6.36 -25.86 -3.19
C ILE A 197 -7.79 -25.30 -3.01
N PRO A 198 -8.47 -25.57 -1.89
CA PRO A 198 -9.77 -24.98 -1.58
C PRO A 198 -9.79 -23.46 -1.76
N LEU A 199 -10.76 -22.98 -2.54
CA LEU A 199 -11.04 -21.55 -2.80
C LEU A 199 -9.94 -20.77 -3.57
N TRP A 200 -8.90 -21.42 -4.07
CA TRP A 200 -7.84 -20.81 -4.88
C TRP A 200 -7.60 -21.57 -6.19
N GLU A 201 -7.43 -20.84 -7.28
CA GLU A 201 -7.04 -21.40 -8.58
C GLU A 201 -5.52 -21.24 -8.76
N THR A 202 -4.81 -22.34 -9.06
CA THR A 202 -3.36 -22.42 -9.25
C THR A 202 -2.98 -22.53 -10.73
N SER A 203 -1.79 -22.03 -11.07
CA SER A 203 -1.19 -22.15 -12.41
C SER A 203 0.33 -22.19 -12.30
N GLY A 204 1.01 -22.90 -13.21
CA GLY A 204 2.47 -23.10 -13.16
C GLY A 204 2.90 -24.12 -12.09
N PHE A 205 4.15 -24.03 -11.63
CA PHE A 205 4.68 -24.92 -10.59
C PHE A 205 4.31 -24.37 -9.19
N VAL A 206 3.32 -24.98 -8.54
CA VAL A 206 2.84 -24.56 -7.22
C VAL A 206 2.99 -25.71 -6.22
N GLU A 207 3.51 -25.40 -5.04
CA GLU A 207 3.63 -26.35 -3.93
C GLU A 207 2.84 -25.90 -2.71
N TYR A 208 2.22 -26.86 -2.04
CA TYR A 208 1.64 -26.71 -0.72
C TYR A 208 2.66 -27.19 0.32
N ILE A 209 3.08 -26.30 1.21
CA ILE A 209 4.19 -26.50 2.14
C ILE A 209 3.64 -26.58 3.57
N GLU A 210 3.94 -27.67 4.27
CA GLU A 210 3.65 -27.87 5.70
C GLU A 210 4.82 -27.35 6.56
N SER A 211 4.52 -26.78 7.73
CA SER A 211 5.51 -26.25 8.67
C SER A 211 6.48 -27.35 9.13
N GLY A 212 7.79 -27.05 9.05
CA GLY A 212 8.85 -28.05 9.28
C GLY A 212 9.41 -28.71 8.00
N HIS A 213 8.80 -28.47 6.83
CA HIS A 213 9.29 -28.98 5.55
C HIS A 213 10.72 -28.51 5.23
N LYS A 214 11.52 -29.36 4.58
CA LYS A 214 12.92 -29.06 4.22
C LYS A 214 13.22 -29.31 2.75
N GLN A 215 13.90 -28.35 2.12
CA GLN A 215 14.57 -28.53 0.84
C GLN A 215 16.05 -28.82 1.10
N GLY A 216 16.43 -30.11 1.08
CA GLY A 216 17.75 -30.55 1.55
C GLY A 216 17.93 -30.26 3.03
N ASP A 217 19.00 -29.57 3.41
CA ASP A 217 19.23 -29.13 4.79
C ASP A 217 18.46 -27.84 5.16
N MET A 218 17.93 -27.11 4.18
CA MET A 218 17.25 -25.83 4.39
C MET A 218 15.79 -26.03 4.83
N LEU A 219 15.46 -25.51 6.02
CA LEU A 219 14.08 -25.42 6.51
C LEU A 219 13.32 -24.32 5.76
N LEU A 220 12.17 -24.65 5.18
CA LEU A 220 11.23 -23.65 4.68
C LEU A 220 10.37 -23.17 5.85
N VAL A 221 10.38 -21.86 6.11
CA VAL A 221 9.69 -21.28 7.25
C VAL A 221 8.33 -20.72 6.82
N VAL A 222 7.26 -21.30 7.37
CA VAL A 222 5.88 -20.83 7.20
C VAL A 222 5.66 -19.56 8.05
N PRO A 223 5.22 -18.42 7.48
CA PRO A 223 5.05 -17.16 8.22
C PRO A 223 4.03 -17.21 9.36
N GLN A 224 2.93 -17.94 9.17
CA GLN A 224 1.84 -18.06 10.13
C GLN A 224 1.19 -19.44 10.08
N GLY A 225 0.85 -20.00 11.24
CA GLY A 225 0.08 -21.26 11.31
C GLY A 225 0.91 -22.49 10.93
N ALA A 226 0.30 -23.40 10.17
CA ALA A 226 0.90 -24.68 9.80
C ALA A 226 1.17 -24.87 8.30
N HIS A 227 0.64 -24.00 7.42
CA HIS A 227 0.69 -24.21 5.98
C HIS A 227 0.93 -22.92 5.17
N ALA A 228 1.53 -23.05 3.99
CA ALA A 228 1.71 -21.96 3.04
C ALA A 228 1.78 -22.48 1.59
N VAL A 229 1.76 -21.56 0.61
CA VAL A 229 1.86 -21.90 -0.81
C VAL A 229 3.14 -21.31 -1.42
N ARG A 230 4.02 -22.16 -1.95
CA ARG A 230 5.20 -21.73 -2.71
C ARG A 230 4.88 -21.59 -4.20
N LEU A 231 5.29 -20.46 -4.77
CA LEU A 231 5.20 -20.16 -6.20
C LEU A 231 6.57 -20.36 -6.86
N GLY A 232 6.72 -21.44 -7.64
CA GLY A 232 7.89 -21.66 -8.49
C GLY A 232 7.91 -20.77 -9.74
N ASN A 233 8.69 -21.14 -10.74
CA ASN A 233 8.84 -20.37 -11.99
C ASN A 233 7.50 -20.17 -12.73
N GLU A 234 7.20 -18.93 -13.15
CA GLU A 234 5.96 -18.50 -13.82
C GLU A 234 4.66 -19.00 -13.13
N ALA A 235 4.72 -19.20 -11.80
CA ALA A 235 3.62 -19.74 -11.02
C ALA A 235 2.71 -18.64 -10.48
N SER A 236 1.41 -18.93 -10.37
CA SER A 236 0.45 -18.05 -9.71
C SER A 236 -0.62 -18.78 -8.92
N ILE A 237 -1.11 -18.08 -7.89
CA ILE A 237 -2.41 -18.30 -7.26
C ILE A 237 -3.35 -17.15 -7.61
N ARG A 238 -4.64 -17.45 -7.76
CA ARG A 238 -5.68 -16.44 -7.95
C ARG A 238 -6.97 -16.76 -7.21
N GLN A 239 -7.70 -15.70 -6.83
CA GLN A 239 -9.02 -15.80 -6.22
C GLN A 239 -9.96 -14.72 -6.76
N ARG A 240 -11.24 -15.07 -6.92
CA ARG A 240 -12.29 -14.18 -7.40
C ARG A 240 -13.02 -13.52 -6.22
N LEU A 241 -13.01 -12.19 -6.18
CA LEU A 241 -13.46 -11.36 -5.05
C LEU A 241 -14.68 -10.50 -5.44
N ALA A 242 -15.71 -10.49 -4.60
CA ALA A 242 -16.83 -9.55 -4.69
C ALA A 242 -16.48 -8.25 -3.96
N VAL A 243 -16.52 -7.11 -4.66
CA VAL A 243 -15.96 -5.82 -4.20
C VAL A 243 -16.88 -4.65 -4.54
N THR A 244 -16.78 -3.55 -3.78
CA THR A 244 -17.57 -2.34 -4.10
C THR A 244 -16.94 -1.60 -5.29
N ARG A 245 -17.62 -1.61 -6.44
CA ARG A 245 -17.18 -0.87 -7.64
C ARG A 245 -16.96 0.61 -7.32
N GLY A 246 -15.76 1.11 -7.61
CA GLY A 246 -15.33 2.48 -7.38
C GLY A 246 -14.66 2.72 -6.02
N ALA A 247 -14.72 1.76 -5.08
CA ALA A 247 -13.98 1.82 -3.83
C ALA A 247 -12.50 1.47 -4.02
N TYR A 248 -11.68 1.85 -3.04
CA TYR A 248 -10.26 1.54 -2.96
C TYR A 248 -10.05 0.38 -2.01
N TYR A 249 -9.02 -0.43 -2.25
CA TYR A 249 -8.72 -1.62 -1.48
C TYR A 249 -7.20 -1.79 -1.34
N ALA A 250 -6.74 -2.24 -0.18
CA ALA A 250 -5.43 -2.81 0.02
C ALA A 250 -5.54 -4.34 0.10
N ILE A 251 -4.67 -5.05 -0.61
CA ILE A 251 -4.31 -6.44 -0.34
C ILE A 251 -3.14 -6.44 0.65
N THR A 252 -3.13 -7.37 1.59
CA THR A 252 -1.98 -7.66 2.47
C THR A 252 -1.68 -9.16 2.43
N PHE A 253 -0.42 -9.57 2.41
CA PHE A 253 -0.02 -10.98 2.57
C PHE A 253 1.38 -11.08 3.16
N SER A 254 1.69 -12.21 3.79
CA SER A 254 3.04 -12.58 4.19
C SER A 254 3.78 -13.27 3.04
N ALA A 255 5.07 -12.97 2.89
CA ALA A 255 5.91 -13.63 1.91
C ALA A 255 7.31 -13.91 2.49
N ALA A 256 7.71 -15.18 2.46
CA ALA A 256 9.05 -15.66 2.82
C ALA A 256 9.85 -15.95 1.54
N ARG A 257 11.15 -15.65 1.58
CA ARG A 257 12.07 -16.02 0.48
C ARG A 257 12.58 -17.44 0.69
N THR A 258 12.47 -18.30 -0.32
CA THR A 258 13.16 -19.62 -0.28
C THR A 258 14.45 -19.62 -1.09
N CYS A 259 14.85 -18.49 -1.69
CA CYS A 259 15.96 -18.43 -2.63
C CYS A 259 16.86 -17.20 -2.48
N ALA A 260 18.09 -17.29 -3.02
CA ALA A 260 19.13 -16.28 -2.85
C ALA A 260 18.96 -15.02 -3.72
N GLN A 261 18.19 -15.08 -4.81
CA GLN A 261 18.12 -14.04 -5.84
C GLN A 261 17.09 -12.93 -5.56
N ALA A 262 17.11 -11.89 -6.40
CA ALA A 262 16.28 -10.70 -6.29
C ALA A 262 14.81 -10.93 -6.69
N GLU A 263 14.11 -11.73 -5.89
CA GLU A 263 12.67 -12.02 -6.04
C GLU A 263 11.85 -10.74 -6.25
N ARG A 264 11.03 -10.75 -7.30
CA ARG A 264 10.01 -9.75 -7.63
C ARG A 264 8.68 -10.47 -7.72
N LEU A 265 7.64 -9.94 -7.09
CA LEU A 265 6.32 -10.57 -7.09
C LEU A 265 5.29 -9.64 -7.73
N ASN A 266 4.61 -10.13 -8.77
CA ASN A 266 3.56 -9.38 -9.45
C ASN A 266 2.24 -9.59 -8.72
N VAL A 267 1.61 -8.50 -8.30
CA VAL A 267 0.26 -8.51 -7.71
C VAL A 267 -0.67 -7.77 -8.67
N SER A 268 -1.81 -8.33 -9.00
CA SER A 268 -2.73 -7.72 -9.97
C SER A 268 -4.20 -7.96 -9.67
N VAL A 269 -5.00 -6.95 -10.00
CA VAL A 269 -6.46 -6.95 -9.97
C VAL A 269 -6.94 -6.19 -11.22
N SER A 270 -7.29 -6.95 -12.27
CA SER A 270 -7.43 -6.42 -13.63
C SER A 270 -8.32 -5.17 -13.73
N PRO A 271 -7.86 -4.08 -14.39
CA PRO A 271 -6.63 -3.94 -15.18
C PRO A 271 -5.43 -3.37 -14.40
N GLU A 272 -5.52 -3.20 -13.07
CA GLU A 272 -4.43 -2.68 -12.24
C GLU A 272 -3.45 -3.79 -11.82
N TRP A 273 -2.17 -3.46 -11.73
CA TRP A 273 -1.09 -4.35 -11.31
C TRP A 273 0.07 -3.53 -10.75
N GLY A 274 0.89 -4.18 -9.92
CA GLY A 274 2.13 -3.64 -9.38
C GLY A 274 3.16 -4.74 -9.18
N VAL A 275 4.42 -4.36 -8.93
CA VAL A 275 5.52 -5.30 -8.70
C VAL A 275 6.17 -5.02 -7.36
N LEU A 276 6.07 -5.96 -6.43
CA LEU A 276 6.64 -5.82 -5.10
C LEU A 276 8.08 -6.35 -5.09
N PRO A 277 9.09 -5.52 -4.76
CA PRO A 277 10.48 -5.95 -4.70
C PRO A 277 10.76 -6.68 -3.38
N MET A 278 10.78 -8.02 -3.41
CA MET A 278 11.04 -8.86 -2.23
C MET A 278 12.53 -9.01 -1.90
N GLN A 279 13.44 -8.48 -2.73
CA GLN A 279 14.90 -8.55 -2.54
C GLN A 279 15.39 -8.18 -1.12
N THR A 280 14.70 -7.28 -0.41
CA THR A 280 15.02 -6.88 0.97
C THR A 280 14.01 -7.49 1.92
N ILE A 281 14.42 -8.49 2.70
CA ILE A 281 13.71 -8.87 3.93
C ILE A 281 14.07 -7.82 5.00
N TYR A 282 13.08 -7.35 5.75
CA TYR A 282 13.26 -6.38 6.84
C TYR A 282 13.27 -7.07 8.20
N GLY A 283 12.48 -8.13 8.40
CA GLY A 283 12.55 -9.01 9.56
C GLY A 283 13.73 -10.01 9.53
N SER A 284 14.38 -10.21 10.68
CA SER A 284 15.38 -11.28 10.88
C SER A 284 14.84 -12.70 10.70
N ASN A 285 13.52 -12.87 10.81
CA ASN A 285 12.82 -14.16 10.77
C ASN A 285 12.78 -14.84 9.39
N GLY A 286 13.09 -14.12 8.30
CA GLY A 286 13.06 -14.64 6.92
C GLY A 286 11.77 -14.38 6.13
N TRP A 287 10.81 -13.66 6.71
CA TRP A 287 9.59 -13.20 6.04
C TRP A 287 9.20 -11.80 6.50
N ASP A 288 8.36 -11.13 5.70
CA ASP A 288 7.63 -9.91 6.07
C ASP A 288 6.20 -9.99 5.54
N SER A 289 5.30 -9.13 6.05
CA SER A 289 4.01 -8.88 5.39
C SER A 289 4.09 -7.63 4.51
N TYR A 290 3.58 -7.73 3.29
CA TYR A 290 3.59 -6.69 2.26
C TYR A 290 2.16 -6.24 1.95
N ALA A 291 1.99 -4.95 1.60
CA ALA A 291 0.72 -4.41 1.12
C ALA A 291 0.82 -3.78 -0.28
N TRP A 292 -0.23 -3.96 -1.08
CA TRP A 292 -0.44 -3.34 -2.39
C TRP A 292 -1.88 -2.83 -2.50
N ALA A 293 -2.15 -1.78 -3.28
CA ALA A 293 -3.47 -1.16 -3.33
C ALA A 293 -3.98 -0.91 -4.76
N PHE A 294 -5.29 -1.06 -4.91
CA PHE A 294 -6.00 -0.91 -6.18
C PHE A 294 -7.36 -0.23 -5.99
N LYS A 295 -8.02 0.08 -7.10
CA LYS A 295 -9.39 0.58 -7.16
C LYS A 295 -10.27 -0.41 -7.93
N ALA A 296 -11.35 -0.85 -7.31
CA ALA A 296 -12.26 -1.81 -7.90
C ALA A 296 -12.98 -1.19 -9.13
N LYS A 297 -12.46 -1.43 -10.35
CA LYS A 297 -13.10 -0.95 -11.59
C LYS A 297 -14.39 -1.71 -11.94
N PHE A 298 -14.60 -2.88 -11.30
CA PHE A 298 -15.77 -3.76 -11.41
C PHE A 298 -16.35 -4.09 -10.02
N ASP A 299 -17.48 -4.78 -9.99
CA ASP A 299 -18.15 -5.32 -8.80
C ASP A 299 -17.65 -6.73 -8.41
N THR A 300 -17.13 -7.48 -9.38
CA THR A 300 -16.36 -8.70 -9.16
C THR A 300 -15.00 -8.57 -9.84
N VAL A 301 -13.93 -8.90 -9.14
CA VAL A 301 -12.56 -8.84 -9.66
C VAL A 301 -11.82 -10.16 -9.39
N THR A 302 -10.68 -10.36 -10.06
CA THR A 302 -9.79 -11.49 -9.79
C THR A 302 -8.47 -10.94 -9.28
N LEU A 303 -8.11 -11.30 -8.05
CA LEU A 303 -6.76 -11.11 -7.50
C LEU A 303 -5.86 -12.21 -8.05
N VAL A 304 -4.70 -11.85 -8.59
CA VAL A 304 -3.63 -12.78 -8.96
C VAL A 304 -2.33 -12.36 -8.26
N ILE A 305 -1.68 -13.33 -7.62
CA ILE A 305 -0.31 -13.22 -7.12
C ILE A 305 0.55 -14.15 -7.98
N HIS A 306 1.56 -13.61 -8.66
CA HIS A 306 2.37 -14.30 -9.67
C HIS A 306 3.87 -14.09 -9.44
N ASN A 307 4.64 -15.18 -9.52
CA ASN A 307 6.10 -15.15 -9.54
C ASN A 307 6.60 -15.14 -11.01
N PRO A 308 7.01 -13.98 -11.57
CA PRO A 308 7.67 -13.90 -12.88
C PRO A 308 9.16 -14.30 -12.86
N GLY A 309 9.59 -15.03 -11.83
CA GLY A 309 10.94 -15.57 -11.72
C GLY A 309 11.15 -16.75 -12.67
N VAL A 310 12.37 -16.85 -13.21
CA VAL A 310 12.83 -18.00 -13.99
C VAL A 310 14.23 -18.37 -13.49
N GLU A 311 14.26 -19.18 -12.44
CA GLU A 311 15.47 -19.68 -11.77
C GLU A 311 15.82 -21.10 -12.24
N GLU A 312 17.05 -21.58 -11.94
CA GLU A 312 17.51 -22.91 -12.37
C GLU A 312 16.73 -24.07 -11.73
N ASP A 313 16.27 -23.89 -10.48
CA ASP A 313 15.33 -24.79 -9.80
C ASP A 313 13.89 -24.31 -10.06
N PRO A 314 13.04 -25.08 -10.77
CA PRO A 314 11.65 -24.67 -11.04
C PRO A 314 10.78 -24.50 -9.80
N ALA A 315 11.18 -25.06 -8.65
CA ALA A 315 10.49 -24.89 -7.36
C ALA A 315 10.93 -23.63 -6.61
N CYS A 316 11.95 -22.91 -7.09
CA CYS A 316 12.49 -21.73 -6.46
C CYS A 316 11.54 -20.52 -6.60
N GLY A 317 11.23 -19.88 -5.47
CA GLY A 317 10.42 -18.67 -5.46
C GLY A 317 9.74 -18.41 -4.11
N PRO A 318 8.93 -17.36 -4.02
CA PRO A 318 8.37 -16.90 -2.76
C PRO A 318 7.31 -17.85 -2.21
N LEU A 319 7.36 -18.04 -0.89
CA LEU A 319 6.37 -18.79 -0.12
C LEU A 319 5.37 -17.78 0.47
N ILE A 320 4.13 -17.87 0.01
CA ILE A 320 3.03 -16.92 0.23
C ILE A 320 2.06 -17.48 1.28
N ASP A 321 1.62 -16.61 2.18
CA ASP A 321 0.75 -16.96 3.30
C ASP A 321 -0.09 -15.72 3.74
N GLY A 322 -1.18 -15.94 4.46
CA GLY A 322 -1.96 -14.91 5.13
C GLY A 322 -2.55 -13.86 4.19
N VAL A 323 -3.05 -14.24 3.02
CA VAL A 323 -3.63 -13.27 2.06
C VAL A 323 -4.93 -12.69 2.60
N ALA A 324 -4.98 -11.37 2.73
CA ALA A 324 -6.05 -10.58 3.31
C ALA A 324 -6.36 -9.34 2.45
N ILE A 325 -7.48 -8.70 2.73
CA ILE A 325 -7.95 -7.48 2.06
C ILE A 325 -8.53 -6.48 3.07
N ARG A 326 -8.49 -5.18 2.76
CA ARG A 326 -9.25 -4.11 3.44
C ARG A 326 -9.67 -3.03 2.46
N ALA A 327 -10.93 -2.62 2.51
CA ALA A 327 -11.46 -1.44 1.87
C ALA A 327 -10.86 -0.19 2.53
N LEU A 328 -10.28 0.68 1.70
CA LEU A 328 -9.65 1.93 2.13
C LEU A 328 -10.63 3.10 1.91
N TYR A 329 -10.95 3.83 2.98
CA TYR A 329 -11.84 4.99 2.89
C TYR A 329 -11.04 6.26 2.54
N PRO A 330 -11.27 6.91 1.37
CA PRO A 330 -10.45 8.04 0.94
C PRO A 330 -10.52 9.22 1.94
N PRO A 331 -9.42 9.58 2.62
CA PRO A 331 -9.44 10.50 3.75
C PRO A 331 -9.87 11.90 3.33
N THR A 332 -10.79 12.51 4.08
CA THR A 332 -11.20 13.90 3.92
C THR A 332 -10.21 14.86 4.58
N LEU A 333 -10.30 16.15 4.28
CA LEU A 333 -9.51 17.17 4.98
C LEU A 333 -10.20 17.52 6.31
N VAL A 334 -9.50 17.32 7.42
CA VAL A 334 -9.98 17.73 8.75
C VAL A 334 -9.90 19.25 8.87
N ARG A 335 -10.91 19.90 9.47
CA ARG A 335 -10.98 21.36 9.59
C ARG A 335 -9.73 21.91 10.30
N GLY A 336 -8.88 22.62 9.55
CA GLY A 336 -7.66 23.24 10.05
C GLY A 336 -6.36 22.49 9.70
N ASN A 337 -6.43 21.18 9.41
CA ASN A 337 -5.29 20.41 8.91
C ASN A 337 -5.35 20.30 7.38
N MET A 338 -4.25 20.65 6.71
CA MET A 338 -4.09 20.56 5.26
C MET A 338 -3.53 19.21 4.80
N LEU A 339 -3.03 18.38 5.72
CA LEU A 339 -2.73 16.97 5.49
C LEU A 339 -3.98 16.11 5.68
N LYS A 340 -4.07 15.07 4.86
CA LYS A 340 -4.99 13.94 4.99
C LYS A 340 -4.28 12.78 5.68
N ASN A 341 -5.01 11.98 6.46
CA ASN A 341 -4.48 10.76 7.10
C ASN A 341 -3.16 11.00 7.87
N GLY A 342 -3.07 12.12 8.60
CA GLY A 342 -1.84 12.58 9.23
C GLY A 342 -1.35 11.74 10.40
N GLY A 343 -2.26 11.04 11.08
CA GLY A 343 -1.97 10.00 12.07
C GLY A 343 -2.24 8.58 11.55
N PHE A 344 -2.19 8.38 10.23
CA PHE A 344 -2.16 7.07 9.58
C PHE A 344 -3.28 6.05 9.89
N GLU A 345 -4.38 6.43 10.55
CA GLU A 345 -5.48 5.54 10.96
C GLU A 345 -6.14 4.74 9.81
N GLU A 346 -6.07 5.26 8.58
CA GLU A 346 -6.46 4.52 7.38
C GLU A 346 -5.24 3.92 6.68
N GLY A 347 -5.28 2.61 6.43
CA GLY A 347 -4.16 1.86 5.84
C GLY A 347 -4.50 0.37 5.68
N PRO A 348 -3.52 -0.49 5.34
CA PRO A 348 -3.78 -1.90 5.05
C PRO A 348 -4.33 -2.71 6.25
N TYR A 349 -4.74 -3.94 5.96
CA TYR A 349 -5.14 -4.91 6.98
C TYR A 349 -3.93 -5.43 7.76
N PHE A 350 -4.09 -5.68 9.05
CA PHE A 350 -3.10 -6.40 9.89
C PHE A 350 -3.53 -7.85 10.01
N LEU A 351 -2.65 -8.78 9.64
CA LEU A 351 -2.93 -10.21 9.78
C LEU A 351 -3.05 -10.57 11.28
N PRO A 352 -3.96 -11.50 11.66
CA PRO A 352 -4.08 -11.90 13.06
C PRO A 352 -2.73 -12.40 13.59
N ASN A 353 -2.33 -11.96 14.78
CA ASN A 353 -1.06 -12.30 15.43
C ASN A 353 0.24 -11.78 14.75
N ALA A 354 0.16 -11.00 13.65
CA ALA A 354 1.34 -10.47 12.97
C ALA A 354 1.96 -9.27 13.71
N SER A 355 2.85 -9.57 14.65
CA SER A 355 3.54 -8.59 15.52
C SER A 355 4.72 -7.86 14.87
N TRP A 356 4.97 -8.06 13.57
CA TRP A 356 6.08 -7.45 12.82
C TRP A 356 5.68 -6.23 11.98
N GLY A 357 4.39 -5.91 11.88
CA GLY A 357 3.88 -4.79 11.08
C GLY A 357 3.69 -5.13 9.59
N VAL A 358 3.33 -4.13 8.78
CA VAL A 358 3.07 -4.31 7.34
C VAL A 358 3.93 -3.37 6.52
N LEU A 359 4.78 -3.91 5.66
CA LEU A 359 5.58 -3.15 4.71
C LEU A 359 4.68 -2.58 3.61
N VAL A 360 4.89 -1.29 3.32
CA VAL A 360 4.28 -0.58 2.20
C VAL A 360 5.42 -0.23 1.23
N PRO A 361 5.56 -0.97 0.11
CA PRO A 361 6.68 -0.80 -0.83
C PRO A 361 6.63 0.53 -1.61
N PRO A 362 7.67 0.83 -2.41
CA PRO A 362 7.74 2.00 -3.27
C PRO A 362 6.63 2.03 -4.32
N ASN A 363 5.64 2.91 -4.16
CA ASN A 363 4.48 3.01 -5.06
C ASN A 363 4.71 4.06 -6.16
N ILE A 364 5.89 4.01 -6.81
CA ILE A 364 6.30 5.00 -7.82
C ILE A 364 5.60 4.77 -9.16
N GLU A 365 5.33 3.50 -9.50
CA GLU A 365 4.65 3.08 -10.72
C GLU A 365 3.16 2.73 -10.48
N ASP A 366 2.78 2.43 -9.24
CA ASP A 366 1.39 2.13 -8.86
C ASP A 366 0.50 3.38 -8.87
N ASP A 367 -0.68 3.28 -9.48
CA ASP A 367 -1.72 4.31 -9.43
C ASP A 367 -2.12 4.68 -7.98
N HIS A 368 -2.07 3.72 -7.05
CA HIS A 368 -2.71 3.77 -5.73
C HIS A 368 -1.80 3.27 -4.60
N SER A 369 -1.92 3.88 -3.42
CA SER A 369 -1.08 3.59 -2.24
C SER A 369 -1.90 2.90 -1.14
N PRO A 370 -1.36 1.85 -0.47
CA PRO A 370 -1.95 1.28 0.74
C PRO A 370 -2.10 2.27 1.89
N LEU A 371 -1.40 3.40 1.89
CA LEU A 371 -1.56 4.49 2.85
C LEU A 371 -2.27 5.67 2.16
N PRO A 372 -3.60 5.82 2.28
CA PRO A 372 -4.35 6.81 1.52
C PRO A 372 -3.83 8.24 1.70
N ALA A 373 -3.65 8.93 0.57
CA ALA A 373 -3.04 10.26 0.42
C ALA A 373 -1.53 10.37 0.72
N TRP A 374 -0.84 9.28 1.06
CA TRP A 374 0.62 9.22 1.16
C TRP A 374 1.24 8.38 0.04
N MET A 375 2.46 8.71 -0.36
CA MET A 375 3.24 8.01 -1.39
C MET A 375 4.62 7.65 -0.86
N ILE A 376 5.14 6.47 -1.21
CA ILE A 376 6.48 5.99 -0.88
C ILE A 376 7.32 6.17 -2.15
N VAL A 377 8.19 7.20 -2.17
CA VAL A 377 8.79 7.73 -3.42
C VAL A 377 10.29 7.43 -3.59
N SER A 378 10.81 6.48 -2.83
CA SER A 378 12.24 6.10 -2.79
C SER A 378 12.36 4.56 -2.78
N SER A 379 13.56 3.99 -2.94
CA SER A 379 13.77 2.57 -3.30
C SER A 379 13.48 1.52 -2.21
N LYS A 380 13.09 1.90 -0.99
CA LYS A 380 12.75 1.01 0.13
C LYS A 380 11.38 1.33 0.72
N ALA A 381 10.78 0.32 1.35
CA ALA A 381 9.47 0.41 1.98
C ALA A 381 9.44 1.34 3.20
N VAL A 382 8.23 1.72 3.63
CA VAL A 382 7.95 2.10 5.03
C VAL A 382 7.25 0.94 5.73
N LYS A 383 7.30 0.88 7.07
CA LYS A 383 6.60 -0.13 7.87
C LYS A 383 5.41 0.51 8.58
N TYR A 384 4.20 0.08 8.26
CA TYR A 384 2.97 0.48 8.94
C TYR A 384 2.82 -0.35 10.23
N VAL A 385 2.54 0.33 11.34
CA VAL A 385 2.52 -0.24 12.71
C VAL A 385 1.23 0.13 13.46
N ASP A 386 0.85 -0.67 14.45
CA ASP A 386 -0.38 -0.48 15.23
C ASP A 386 -0.20 -0.51 16.74
N ALA A 387 -1.16 0.11 17.45
CA ALA A 387 -1.15 0.20 18.92
C ALA A 387 -1.33 -1.14 19.66
N ALA A 388 -1.68 -2.22 18.96
CA ALA A 388 -1.85 -3.54 19.56
C ALA A 388 -0.50 -4.23 19.80
N HIS A 389 0.44 -4.09 18.86
CA HIS A 389 1.76 -4.72 18.93
C HIS A 389 2.90 -3.72 19.20
N PHE A 390 2.69 -2.44 18.89
CA PHE A 390 3.71 -1.37 18.96
C PHE A 390 3.26 -0.19 19.83
N LYS A 391 4.20 0.72 20.12
CA LYS A 391 3.93 2.01 20.76
C LYS A 391 3.78 3.10 19.69
N VAL A 392 2.54 3.51 19.45
CA VAL A 392 2.21 4.66 18.59
C VAL A 392 2.12 5.95 19.43
N PRO A 393 2.55 7.12 18.92
CA PRO A 393 2.46 8.40 19.62
C PRO A 393 1.03 8.86 19.92
N GLN A 394 0.09 8.57 19.02
CA GLN A 394 -1.31 8.94 19.11
C GLN A 394 -2.21 7.88 18.45
N GLY A 395 -3.48 7.87 18.83
CA GLY A 395 -4.50 7.08 18.14
C GLY A 395 -4.22 5.57 18.14
N ALA A 396 -4.34 4.92 16.97
CA ALA A 396 -4.19 3.46 16.84
C ALA A 396 -3.16 3.00 15.80
N ARG A 397 -2.55 3.91 15.01
CA ARG A 397 -1.68 3.58 13.87
C ARG A 397 -0.54 4.58 13.71
N ALA A 398 0.57 4.16 13.10
CA ALA A 398 1.68 5.03 12.72
C ALA A 398 2.54 4.43 11.58
N VAL A 399 3.57 5.15 11.14
CA VAL A 399 4.52 4.68 10.11
C VAL A 399 5.97 4.80 10.58
N GLU A 400 6.74 3.73 10.45
CA GLU A 400 8.17 3.65 10.76
C GLU A 400 9.04 3.68 9.51
N LEU A 401 10.09 4.50 9.55
CA LEU A 401 10.94 4.83 8.40
C LEU A 401 12.14 3.87 8.28
N VAL A 402 11.84 2.60 8.06
CA VAL A 402 12.77 1.46 8.14
C VAL A 402 13.88 1.44 7.08
N GLY A 403 13.64 2.00 5.89
CA GLY A 403 14.59 1.97 4.77
C GLY A 403 15.62 3.11 4.75
N GLY A 404 15.91 3.74 5.89
CA GLY A 404 16.94 4.79 5.99
C GLY A 404 16.67 5.98 5.06
N ARG A 405 17.68 6.39 4.28
CA ARG A 405 17.57 7.45 3.26
C ARG A 405 16.95 6.98 1.94
N GLU A 406 16.80 5.67 1.75
CA GLU A 406 16.10 5.08 0.62
C GLU A 406 14.60 4.88 0.90
N SER A 407 14.09 5.31 2.06
CA SER A 407 12.65 5.34 2.36
C SER A 407 12.19 6.77 2.61
N ALA A 408 11.20 7.21 1.84
CA ALA A 408 10.69 8.58 1.91
C ALA A 408 9.16 8.61 1.70
N LEU A 409 8.45 9.05 2.74
CA LEU A 409 7.00 9.14 2.82
C LEU A 409 6.54 10.56 2.46
N VAL A 410 5.67 10.70 1.47
CA VAL A 410 5.35 12.00 0.85
C VAL A 410 3.86 12.25 0.69
N GLN A 411 3.41 13.46 1.02
CA GLN A 411 2.10 13.97 0.65
C GLN A 411 2.22 15.32 -0.05
N GLU A 412 1.53 15.49 -1.19
CA GLU A 412 1.53 16.74 -1.95
C GLU A 412 0.28 17.58 -1.65
N VAL A 413 0.49 18.72 -1.01
CA VAL A 413 -0.58 19.59 -0.48
C VAL A 413 -0.68 20.87 -1.30
N ARG A 414 -1.91 21.37 -1.54
CA ARG A 414 -2.13 22.67 -2.18
C ARG A 414 -1.73 23.81 -1.22
N THR A 415 -0.89 24.72 -1.69
CA THR A 415 -0.36 25.86 -0.90
C THR A 415 -0.48 27.17 -1.69
N VAL A 416 -0.19 28.31 -1.06
CA VAL A 416 -0.19 29.62 -1.73
C VAL A 416 1.20 30.24 -1.64
N PRO A 417 1.84 30.65 -2.75
CA PRO A 417 3.16 31.29 -2.74
C PRO A 417 3.22 32.48 -1.77
N GLY A 418 4.30 32.56 -0.99
CA GLY A 418 4.51 33.63 0.01
C GLY A 418 3.67 33.54 1.28
N TRP A 419 2.81 32.52 1.42
CA TRP A 419 2.18 32.21 2.70
C TRP A 419 3.11 31.37 3.59
N SER A 420 3.10 31.66 4.88
CA SER A 420 3.79 30.82 5.86
C SER A 420 2.89 29.73 6.39
N TYR A 421 3.49 28.57 6.63
CA TYR A 421 2.84 27.35 7.06
C TYR A 421 3.66 26.71 8.18
N ARG A 422 2.99 25.96 9.04
CA ARG A 422 3.59 25.17 10.11
C ARG A 422 3.21 23.71 9.94
N LEU A 423 4.20 22.86 9.75
CA LEU A 423 4.10 21.42 9.89
C LEU A 423 4.44 21.05 11.33
N SER A 424 3.56 20.36 12.02
CA SER A 424 3.77 19.75 13.33
C SER A 424 3.64 18.23 13.20
N PHE A 425 4.44 17.46 13.94
CA PHE A 425 4.41 15.98 13.89
C PHE A 425 5.04 15.38 15.14
N ALA A 426 4.79 14.10 15.40
CA ALA A 426 5.51 13.30 16.38
C ALA A 426 6.67 12.52 15.73
N VAL A 427 7.75 12.32 16.49
CA VAL A 427 8.87 11.42 16.16
C VAL A 427 9.18 10.58 17.39
N GLY A 428 9.29 9.26 17.21
CA GLY A 428 9.49 8.31 18.31
C GLY A 428 10.11 6.97 17.90
N ASP A 429 10.01 5.99 18.79
CA ASP A 429 10.32 4.58 18.52
C ASP A 429 9.11 3.68 18.80
N ALA A 430 9.02 2.57 18.07
CA ALA A 430 7.87 1.67 18.09
C ALA A 430 7.79 0.76 19.34
N GLY A 431 8.74 0.84 20.27
CA GLY A 431 8.79 -0.05 21.45
C GLY A 431 9.08 -1.51 21.13
N ASP A 432 9.75 -1.77 20.01
CA ASP A 432 9.99 -3.09 19.43
C ASP A 432 11.45 -3.58 19.60
N GLY A 433 12.21 -2.96 20.51
CA GLY A 433 13.63 -3.24 20.74
C GLY A 433 14.61 -2.50 19.81
N CYS A 434 14.15 -1.67 18.87
CA CYS A 434 15.04 -0.85 18.04
C CYS A 434 15.72 0.28 18.84
N THR A 435 16.96 0.06 19.29
CA THR A 435 17.73 1.01 20.12
C THR A 435 18.71 1.86 19.30
N GLY A 436 19.07 3.04 19.83
CA GLY A 436 20.15 3.89 19.29
C GLY A 436 19.76 5.31 18.91
N SER A 437 20.75 6.12 18.53
CA SER A 437 20.57 7.51 18.10
C SER A 437 20.02 7.58 16.68
N MET A 438 18.72 7.87 16.56
CA MET A 438 18.00 8.00 15.29
C MET A 438 17.86 9.47 14.90
N VAL A 439 17.63 9.73 13.61
CA VAL A 439 17.26 11.08 13.15
C VAL A 439 16.17 10.97 12.08
N ALA A 440 14.98 11.50 12.38
CA ALA A 440 13.96 11.74 11.36
C ALA A 440 14.18 13.11 10.71
N GLU A 441 14.01 13.19 9.39
CA GLU A 441 14.06 14.45 8.64
C GLU A 441 12.68 14.76 8.07
N ALA A 442 12.25 16.01 8.22
CA ALA A 442 11.07 16.52 7.55
C ALA A 442 11.44 17.66 6.59
N PHE A 443 10.82 17.69 5.41
CA PHE A 443 11.02 18.71 4.40
C PHE A 443 9.70 19.33 3.93
N ALA A 444 9.72 20.64 3.70
CA ALA A 444 8.62 21.37 3.08
C ALA A 444 9.14 22.61 2.32
N ALA A 445 8.85 22.67 1.01
CA ALA A 445 9.32 23.70 0.09
C ALA A 445 10.86 23.85 0.04
N ARG A 446 11.44 24.80 0.78
CA ARG A 446 12.90 24.97 0.95
C ARG A 446 13.38 24.74 2.38
N ALA A 447 12.46 24.48 3.32
CA ALA A 447 12.78 24.28 4.72
C ALA A 447 12.97 22.79 5.02
N THR A 448 13.85 22.51 5.97
CA THR A 448 14.11 21.18 6.51
C THR A 448 14.31 21.26 8.02
N VAL A 449 13.90 20.22 8.74
CA VAL A 449 14.28 20.01 10.15
C VAL A 449 14.79 18.59 10.30
N LYS A 450 15.87 18.44 11.08
CA LYS A 450 16.38 17.15 11.53
C LYS A 450 16.01 16.97 13.00
N VAL A 451 15.37 15.86 13.32
CA VAL A 451 14.82 15.56 14.65
C VAL A 451 15.58 14.37 15.23
N PRO A 452 16.68 14.60 15.96
CA PRO A 452 17.41 13.52 16.62
C PRO A 452 16.57 12.92 17.74
N TYR A 453 16.54 11.60 17.85
CA TYR A 453 15.76 10.86 18.85
C TYR A 453 16.60 9.69 19.38
N GLU A 454 16.90 9.70 20.67
CA GLU A 454 17.67 8.64 21.34
C GLU A 454 16.73 7.51 21.73
N SER A 455 16.61 6.50 20.88
CA SER A 455 15.71 5.38 21.11
C SER A 455 16.25 4.41 22.16
N LYS A 456 15.38 4.07 23.10
CA LYS A 456 15.59 2.97 24.06
C LYS A 456 14.92 1.66 23.61
N GLY A 457 14.22 1.65 22.49
CA GLY A 457 13.44 0.50 22.00
C GLY A 457 12.28 0.10 22.92
N THR A 458 11.92 0.94 23.89
CA THR A 458 10.84 0.73 24.88
C THR A 458 9.55 1.48 24.54
N GLY A 459 9.57 2.28 23.49
CA GLY A 459 8.52 3.18 23.10
C GLY A 459 8.68 4.56 23.74
N GLY A 460 8.24 5.55 22.99
CA GLY A 460 8.30 6.96 23.38
C GLY A 460 8.18 7.84 22.15
N TYR A 461 7.95 9.13 22.35
CA TYR A 461 8.00 10.11 21.28
C TYR A 461 8.27 11.52 21.81
N LYS A 462 8.59 12.42 20.89
CA LYS A 462 8.54 13.86 21.11
C LYS A 462 7.91 14.56 19.91
N ARG A 463 7.44 15.79 20.11
CA ARG A 463 6.83 16.61 19.06
C ARG A 463 7.87 17.51 18.39
N ALA A 464 7.76 17.64 17.08
CA ALA A 464 8.63 18.44 16.22
C ALA A 464 7.80 19.43 15.39
N VAL A 465 8.45 20.51 14.94
CA VAL A 465 7.82 21.60 14.20
C VAL A 465 8.75 22.06 13.07
N LEU A 466 8.18 22.29 11.88
CA LEU A 466 8.83 22.88 10.72
C LEU A 466 7.99 24.05 10.20
N ASP A 467 8.44 25.27 10.47
CA ASP A 467 7.88 26.48 9.87
C ASP A 467 8.52 26.73 8.50
N PHE A 468 7.69 26.89 7.47
CA PHE A 468 8.15 27.17 6.11
C PHE A 468 7.32 28.27 5.43
N THR A 469 7.78 28.71 4.27
CA THR A 469 7.00 29.61 3.40
C THR A 469 6.91 28.95 2.03
N ALA A 470 5.69 28.79 1.53
CA ALA A 470 5.48 28.07 0.26
C ALA A 470 6.02 28.89 -0.92
N ILE A 471 6.65 28.19 -1.86
CA ILE A 471 7.23 28.79 -3.08
C ILE A 471 6.37 28.56 -4.33
N ALA A 472 5.37 27.68 -4.23
CA ALA A 472 4.51 27.26 -5.34
C ALA A 472 3.06 27.02 -4.86
N ASN A 473 2.16 26.80 -5.83
CA ASN A 473 0.75 26.47 -5.59
C ASN A 473 0.54 25.05 -5.02
N ARG A 474 1.60 24.23 -4.98
CA ARG A 474 1.68 22.97 -4.25
C ARG A 474 2.99 22.87 -3.49
N THR A 475 3.00 22.13 -2.39
CA THR A 475 4.20 21.78 -1.62
C THR A 475 4.14 20.30 -1.26
N ARG A 476 5.24 19.58 -1.50
CA ARG A 476 5.43 18.23 -0.96
C ARG A 476 5.91 18.36 0.49
N VAL A 477 5.18 17.70 1.39
CA VAL A 477 5.65 17.35 2.74
C VAL A 477 6.31 15.98 2.61
N VAL A 478 7.54 15.86 3.10
CA VAL A 478 8.35 14.64 3.04
C VAL A 478 8.83 14.27 4.43
N PHE A 479 8.77 12.99 4.80
CA PHE A 479 9.43 12.40 5.95
C PHE A 479 10.39 11.28 5.49
N GLN A 480 11.62 11.25 6.01
CA GLN A 480 12.62 10.19 5.76
C GLN A 480 13.52 10.01 7.00
N SER A 481 14.29 8.91 7.08
CA SER A 481 15.34 8.77 8.09
C SER A 481 16.69 9.27 7.54
N THR A 482 17.54 9.89 8.38
CA THR A 482 18.92 10.23 7.99
C THR A 482 19.82 8.99 7.85
N PHE A 483 19.51 7.92 8.57
CA PHE A 483 20.36 6.72 8.69
C PHE A 483 19.53 5.44 8.66
N TYR A 484 20.17 4.33 8.29
CA TYR A 484 19.62 2.99 8.52
C TYR A 484 19.82 2.60 9.99
N HIS A 485 18.82 1.96 10.58
CA HIS A 485 18.94 1.34 11.89
C HIS A 485 18.58 -0.15 11.77
N MET A 486 19.25 -0.96 12.58
CA MET A 486 19.01 -2.38 12.71
C MET A 486 19.02 -2.74 14.19
N LYS A 487 18.14 -3.66 14.56
CA LYS A 487 18.16 -4.33 15.86
C LYS A 487 19.35 -5.30 15.94
N ALA A 488 19.62 -5.81 17.15
CA ALA A 488 20.74 -6.72 17.39
C ALA A 488 20.60 -8.10 16.71
N ASP A 489 19.41 -8.47 16.27
CA ASP A 489 19.10 -9.66 15.45
C ASP A 489 19.23 -9.41 13.93
N GLY A 490 19.52 -8.18 13.51
CA GLY A 490 19.57 -7.76 12.10
C GLY A 490 18.26 -7.20 11.53
N THR A 491 17.15 -7.22 12.28
CA THR A 491 15.86 -6.65 11.82
C THR A 491 16.00 -5.15 11.52
N LEU A 492 15.64 -4.73 10.29
CA LEU A 492 15.60 -3.33 9.88
C LEU A 492 14.52 -2.56 10.65
N CYS A 493 14.89 -1.39 11.14
CA CYS A 493 14.01 -0.51 11.90
C CYS A 493 14.40 0.96 11.74
N GLY A 494 13.62 1.88 12.31
CA GLY A 494 13.91 3.31 12.19
C GLY A 494 13.03 4.19 13.07
N PRO A 495 13.12 5.52 12.91
CA PRO A 495 12.25 6.44 13.61
C PRO A 495 10.81 6.33 13.12
N LEU A 496 9.88 6.35 14.06
CA LEU A 496 8.43 6.32 13.84
C LEU A 496 7.90 7.76 13.73
N VAL A 497 7.03 8.02 12.74
CA VAL A 497 6.36 9.31 12.50
C VAL A 497 4.84 9.15 12.60
N ASP A 498 4.19 10.13 13.24
CA ASP A 498 2.76 10.15 13.53
C ASP A 498 2.26 11.61 13.78
N ASP A 499 0.93 11.79 13.93
CA ASP A 499 0.22 13.04 14.21
C ASP A 499 0.67 14.24 13.35
N ALA A 500 0.85 13.99 12.06
CA ALA A 500 1.29 14.98 11.10
C ALA A 500 0.17 15.98 10.75
N SER A 501 0.37 17.25 11.11
CA SER A 501 -0.58 18.33 10.90
C SER A 501 0.08 19.54 10.23
N LEU A 502 -0.53 20.02 9.15
CA LEU A 502 -0.06 21.18 8.38
C LEU A 502 -1.09 22.31 8.45
N VAL A 503 -0.70 23.44 9.02
CA VAL A 503 -1.60 24.59 9.23
C VAL A 503 -1.06 25.86 8.53
N GLY A 504 -1.96 26.69 7.99
CA GLY A 504 -1.60 27.97 7.36
C GLY A 504 -1.57 29.12 8.36
N LEU A 505 -0.44 29.81 8.49
CA LEU A 505 -0.19 30.86 9.50
C LEU A 505 -0.46 32.31 9.02
N ARG A 506 -1.10 32.47 7.84
CA ARG A 506 -1.25 33.72 7.05
C ARG A 506 -0.05 34.06 6.16
N LYS A 507 -0.25 35.04 5.26
CA LYS A 507 0.77 35.65 4.42
C LYS A 507 1.72 36.50 5.28
N LYS A 508 3.04 36.32 5.15
CA LYS A 508 4.01 37.28 5.72
C LYS A 508 3.86 38.63 5.00
N PRO A 509 3.77 39.78 5.71
CA PRO A 509 3.92 41.08 5.07
C PRO A 509 5.23 41.14 4.30
N ALA A 510 5.23 41.75 3.11
CA ALA A 510 6.44 41.90 2.32
C ALA A 510 7.40 42.86 3.05
N ALA A 511 8.52 42.34 3.55
CA ALA A 511 9.57 43.12 4.19
C ALA A 511 10.34 43.94 3.14
N GLY A 512 9.70 44.99 2.61
CA GLY A 512 10.16 45.62 1.37
C GLY A 512 9.45 46.92 0.95
N ARG A 513 8.90 47.71 1.87
CA ARG A 513 8.62 49.15 1.63
C ARG A 513 8.81 50.01 2.88
N ARG A 514 10.00 49.90 3.48
CA ARG A 514 10.53 50.97 4.33
C ARG A 514 10.84 52.13 3.39
N LEU A 515 9.94 53.12 3.30
CA LEU A 515 10.27 54.35 2.58
C LEU A 515 11.48 54.98 3.27
N LEU A 516 12.51 55.27 2.48
CA LEU A 516 13.47 56.31 2.82
C LEU A 516 12.80 57.62 2.39
N LEU A 517 12.39 58.39 3.39
CA LEU A 517 11.96 59.78 3.34
C LEU A 517 12.76 60.51 4.43
#